data_AF-A0A838P9E0-F1
#
_entry.id   AF-A0A838P9E0-F1
#
_cell.length_a   1.000
_cell.length_b   1.000
_cell.length_c   1.000
_cell.angle_alpha   90.00
_cell.angle_beta   90.00
_cell.angle_gamma   90.00
#
_symmetry.space_group_name_H-M   'P 1'
#
loop_
_entity.id
_entity.type
_entity.pdbx_description
1 polymer ?
#
loop_
_entity_poly.entity_id
_entity_poly.type
_entity_poly.pdbx_seq_one_letter_code
_entity_poly.pdbx_strand_id
1 'polypeptide(L)'
;MEPYTVRVVYIVPTRAESWDEAKPRATDLLEDLQWFFADEMNRLGYGPKTFKIARDRADELIFHRIPSIRPKEEFQNRKDNGDQLFVDYCKEASDVFGLRTVNDIVIYFFESYSILNGVVSGGTRGGRAAKKRGSGGEAFISSLNLKTASREWITSDIRYDGQIRDLQGRPKWDKRVSDRLGDLSGGAYGITAHEFGHCLGAQHDRSDDKKLLMDSGYRFMRGTFRPDLTATVYPKAARRCEVSIPTAEALDRSGFFDFRELKQRSAVWQRT
;
A
#
# COMPACT_ATOMS: atom_id res chain seq x y z
N MET A 1 8.81 -20.09 9.03
CA MET A 1 8.54 -19.14 7.93
C MET A 1 9.86 -18.88 7.24
N GLU A 2 9.86 -18.78 5.91
CA GLU A 2 11.09 -18.43 5.19
C GLU A 2 11.48 -16.98 5.50
N PRO A 3 12.78 -16.69 5.75
CA PRO A 3 13.23 -15.33 5.98
C PRO A 3 13.08 -14.48 4.72
N TYR A 4 13.12 -13.16 4.88
CA TYR A 4 13.09 -12.20 3.79
C TYR A 4 11.77 -12.19 2.99
N THR A 5 10.66 -12.44 3.68
CA THR A 5 9.32 -12.43 3.08
C THR A 5 8.48 -11.26 3.58
N VAL A 6 7.40 -10.97 2.85
CA VAL A 6 6.41 -9.94 3.16
C VAL A 6 5.10 -10.61 3.57
N ARG A 7 4.62 -10.34 4.78
CA ARG A 7 3.33 -10.84 5.26
C ARG A 7 2.39 -9.71 5.67
N VAL A 8 1.12 -10.07 5.80
CA VAL A 8 0.06 -9.10 6.13
C VAL A 8 -0.54 -9.40 7.49
N VAL A 9 -0.69 -8.36 8.29
CA VAL A 9 -1.46 -8.39 9.54
C VAL A 9 -2.62 -7.41 9.40
N TYR A 10 -3.84 -7.92 9.53
CA TYR A 10 -5.07 -7.15 9.50
C TYR A 10 -5.65 -7.00 10.89
N ILE A 11 -5.60 -5.77 11.41
CA ILE A 11 -6.05 -5.46 12.77
C ILE A 11 -7.49 -4.98 12.72
N VAL A 12 -8.33 -5.63 13.53
CA VAL A 12 -9.74 -5.28 13.73
C VAL A 12 -9.88 -4.70 15.15
N PRO A 13 -9.89 -3.37 15.32
CA PRO A 13 -10.14 -2.72 16.61
C PRO A 13 -11.53 -3.10 17.16
N THR A 14 -11.73 -2.91 18.47
CA THR A 14 -13.08 -3.04 19.02
C THR A 14 -14.02 -2.03 18.35
N ARG A 15 -15.27 -2.46 18.13
CA ARG A 15 -16.31 -1.71 17.40
C ARG A 15 -16.08 -1.54 15.90
N ALA A 16 -15.03 -2.15 15.33
CA ALA A 16 -14.90 -2.32 13.90
C ALA A 16 -15.55 -3.63 13.46
N GLU A 17 -16.21 -3.62 12.31
CA GLU A 17 -16.64 -4.85 11.64
C GLU A 17 -15.44 -5.48 10.92
N SER A 18 -15.38 -6.81 10.93
CA SER A 18 -14.43 -7.54 10.10
C SER A 18 -14.80 -7.38 8.63
N TRP A 19 -13.80 -7.26 7.76
CA TRP A 19 -14.01 -7.18 6.32
C TRP A 19 -13.48 -8.44 5.63
N ASP A 20 -14.40 -9.29 5.14
CA ASP A 20 -14.06 -10.61 4.62
C ASP A 20 -13.20 -10.58 3.36
N GLU A 21 -13.37 -9.56 2.51
CA GLU A 21 -12.53 -9.39 1.31
C GLU A 21 -11.11 -8.91 1.61
N ALA A 22 -10.74 -8.60 2.86
CA ALA A 22 -9.43 -8.04 3.16
C ALA A 22 -8.26 -8.95 2.70
N LYS A 23 -8.38 -10.28 2.86
CA LYS A 23 -7.34 -11.23 2.41
C LYS A 23 -7.19 -11.26 0.88
N PRO A 24 -8.24 -11.50 0.08
CA PRO A 24 -8.10 -11.49 -1.38
C PRO A 24 -7.66 -10.10 -1.89
N ARG A 25 -8.16 -9.00 -1.31
CA ARG A 25 -7.73 -7.64 -1.70
C ARG A 25 -6.25 -7.39 -1.42
N ALA A 26 -5.74 -7.86 -0.28
CA ALA A 26 -4.31 -7.74 0.04
C ALA A 26 -3.45 -8.61 -0.88
N THR A 27 -3.95 -9.78 -1.26
CA THR A 27 -3.27 -10.67 -2.21
C THR A 27 -3.13 -10.00 -3.57
N ASP A 28 -4.23 -9.50 -4.12
CA ASP A 28 -4.24 -8.80 -5.40
C ASP A 28 -3.30 -7.59 -5.41
N LEU A 29 -3.41 -6.77 -4.37
CA LEU A 29 -2.56 -5.59 -4.17
C LEU A 29 -1.07 -5.95 -4.19
N LEU A 30 -0.65 -6.94 -3.41
CA LEU A 30 0.76 -7.32 -3.33
C LEU A 30 1.28 -7.92 -4.63
N GLU A 31 0.48 -8.72 -5.34
CA GLU A 31 0.88 -9.31 -6.62
C GLU A 31 1.08 -8.24 -7.70
N ASP A 32 0.21 -7.23 -7.76
CA ASP A 32 0.41 -6.11 -8.68
C ASP A 32 1.58 -5.23 -8.25
N LEU A 33 1.79 -5.02 -6.94
CA LEU A 33 2.99 -4.32 -6.48
C LEU A 33 4.28 -5.08 -6.80
N GLN A 34 4.28 -6.42 -6.76
CA GLN A 34 5.44 -7.21 -7.19
C GLN A 34 5.82 -6.88 -8.64
N TRP A 35 4.84 -6.80 -9.55
CA TRP A 35 5.04 -6.42 -10.94
C TRP A 35 5.51 -4.98 -11.11
N PHE A 36 4.91 -4.03 -10.39
CA PHE A 36 5.34 -2.63 -10.42
C PHE A 36 6.83 -2.49 -10.09
N PHE A 37 7.25 -3.10 -8.99
CA PHE A 37 8.64 -3.04 -8.57
C PHE A 37 9.57 -3.76 -9.55
N ALA A 38 9.20 -4.94 -10.03
CA ALA A 38 10.00 -5.68 -11.01
C ALA A 38 10.20 -4.87 -12.31
N ASP A 39 9.15 -4.25 -12.84
CA ASP A 39 9.22 -3.44 -14.05
C ASP A 39 10.11 -2.20 -13.85
N GLU A 40 9.96 -1.52 -12.72
CA GLU A 40 10.74 -0.31 -12.43
C GLU A 40 12.22 -0.61 -12.16
N MET A 41 12.54 -1.71 -11.46
CA MET A 41 13.94 -2.16 -11.31
C MET A 41 14.56 -2.54 -12.65
N ASN A 42 13.82 -3.26 -13.49
CA ASN A 42 14.29 -3.67 -14.79
C ASN A 42 14.54 -2.45 -15.69
N ARG A 43 13.62 -1.48 -15.68
CA ARG A 43 13.76 -0.19 -16.40
C ARG A 43 15.04 0.56 -16.03
N LEU A 44 15.48 0.44 -14.77
CA LEU A 44 16.68 1.10 -14.25
C LEU A 44 17.96 0.25 -14.35
N GLY A 45 17.89 -0.94 -14.96
CA GLY A 45 19.06 -1.80 -15.20
C GLY A 45 19.43 -2.76 -14.07
N TYR A 46 18.59 -2.90 -13.04
CA TYR A 46 18.82 -3.84 -11.92
C TYR A 46 18.24 -5.25 -12.18
N GLY A 47 17.60 -5.44 -13.34
CA GLY A 47 16.81 -6.63 -13.67
C GLY A 47 15.44 -6.65 -12.98
N PRO A 48 14.57 -7.63 -13.27
CA PRO A 48 13.20 -7.71 -12.73
C PRO A 48 13.16 -8.19 -11.28
N LYS A 49 13.89 -7.50 -10.38
CA LYS A 49 13.92 -7.81 -8.95
C LYS A 49 12.68 -7.29 -8.25
N THR A 50 12.17 -8.07 -7.30
CA THR A 50 11.05 -7.69 -6.44
C THR A 50 11.09 -8.41 -5.09
N PHE A 51 10.12 -8.13 -4.23
CA PHE A 51 9.97 -8.78 -2.94
C PHE A 51 9.28 -10.15 -3.03
N LYS A 52 9.48 -11.00 -2.01
CA LYS A 52 8.80 -12.30 -1.90
C LYS A 52 7.59 -12.19 -0.96
N ILE A 53 6.40 -12.54 -1.44
CA ILE A 53 5.20 -12.66 -0.60
C ILE A 53 5.31 -13.93 0.25
N ALA A 54 5.05 -13.81 1.55
CA ALA A 54 4.96 -14.95 2.44
C ALA A 54 3.70 -15.77 2.12
N ARG A 55 3.87 -17.04 1.78
CA ARG A 55 2.78 -17.95 1.42
C ARG A 55 2.77 -19.18 2.30
N ASP A 56 1.58 -19.73 2.55
CA ASP A 56 1.42 -20.99 3.27
C ASP A 56 1.63 -22.21 2.35
N ARG A 57 1.33 -23.40 2.85
CA ARG A 57 1.50 -24.65 2.10
C ARG A 57 0.53 -24.81 0.93
N ALA A 58 -0.55 -24.04 0.90
CA ALA A 58 -1.53 -24.00 -0.18
C ALA A 58 -1.23 -22.89 -1.20
N ASP A 59 -0.05 -22.26 -1.12
CA ASP A 59 0.33 -21.09 -1.92
C ASP A 59 -0.56 -19.85 -1.67
N GLU A 60 -1.27 -19.81 -0.54
CA GLU A 60 -2.07 -18.65 -0.16
C GLU A 60 -1.25 -17.63 0.64
N LEU A 61 -1.61 -16.35 0.54
CA LEU A 61 -1.00 -15.29 1.34
C LEU A 61 -1.10 -15.62 2.84
N ILE A 62 0.04 -15.57 3.54
CA ILE A 62 0.07 -15.56 5.00
C ILE A 62 -0.52 -14.23 5.48
N PHE A 63 -1.79 -14.31 5.88
CA PHE A 63 -2.62 -13.18 6.28
C PHE A 63 -3.16 -13.43 7.70
N HIS A 64 -2.74 -12.62 8.65
CA HIS A 64 -3.19 -12.73 10.04
C HIS A 64 -4.27 -11.69 10.32
N ARG A 65 -5.53 -12.12 10.46
CA ARG A 65 -6.60 -11.26 10.98
C ARG A 65 -6.62 -11.37 12.51
N ILE A 66 -6.35 -10.27 13.21
CA ILE A 66 -6.30 -10.24 14.67
C ILE A 66 -7.19 -9.13 15.25
N PRO A 67 -7.85 -9.37 16.39
CA PRO A 67 -8.53 -8.32 17.11
C PRO A 67 -7.52 -7.39 17.81
N SER A 68 -7.91 -6.14 18.05
CA SER A 68 -7.27 -5.25 19.02
C SER A 68 -8.26 -4.89 20.12
N ILE A 69 -7.78 -4.80 21.36
CA ILE A 69 -8.59 -4.34 22.51
C ILE A 69 -8.91 -2.85 22.43
N ARG A 70 -8.16 -2.09 21.62
CA ARG A 70 -8.32 -0.65 21.45
C ARG A 70 -9.54 -0.37 20.57
N PRO A 71 -10.32 0.68 20.85
CA PRO A 71 -11.42 1.09 20.00
C PRO A 71 -10.92 1.71 18.70
N LYS A 72 -11.70 1.56 17.64
CA LYS A 72 -11.43 2.06 16.30
C LYS A 72 -11.00 3.54 16.26
N GLU A 73 -11.63 4.37 17.08
CA GLU A 73 -11.40 5.82 17.12
C GLU A 73 -9.97 6.16 17.58
N GLU A 74 -9.37 5.36 18.45
CA GLU A 74 -8.00 5.60 18.95
C GLU A 74 -6.95 5.48 17.85
N PHE A 75 -7.18 4.68 16.81
CA PHE A 75 -6.28 4.55 15.67
C PHE A 75 -6.24 5.80 14.77
N GLN A 76 -7.12 6.77 14.99
CA GLN A 76 -7.08 8.08 14.31
C GLN A 76 -6.26 9.13 15.09
N ASN A 77 -5.95 8.86 16.36
CA ASN A 77 -5.33 9.83 17.26
C ASN A 77 -3.83 10.00 17.00
N ARG A 78 -3.32 11.16 17.42
CA ARG A 78 -1.89 11.47 17.47
C ARG A 78 -1.48 11.72 18.93
N LYS A 79 -0.22 11.46 19.23
CA LYS A 79 0.43 11.88 20.47
C LYS A 79 0.60 13.40 20.46
N ASP A 80 0.83 13.96 21.66
CA ASP A 80 1.08 15.39 21.84
C ASP A 80 2.34 15.87 21.10
N ASN A 81 3.33 14.99 20.92
CA ASN A 81 4.54 15.25 20.15
C ASN A 81 4.34 15.13 18.63
N GLY A 82 3.11 14.89 18.16
CA GLY A 82 2.76 14.71 16.76
C GLY A 82 2.97 13.29 16.22
N ASP A 83 3.55 12.37 17.00
CA ASP A 83 3.72 10.97 16.59
C ASP A 83 2.36 10.28 16.47
N GLN A 84 2.33 9.28 15.59
CA GLN A 84 1.13 8.51 15.32
C GLN A 84 0.95 7.38 16.34
N LEU A 85 -0.12 7.44 17.13
CA LEU A 85 -0.44 6.42 18.15
C LEU A 85 -0.74 5.05 17.56
N PHE A 86 -1.32 5.01 16.34
CA PHE A 86 -1.67 3.76 15.69
C PHE A 86 -0.48 2.80 15.49
N VAL A 87 0.75 3.32 15.36
CA VAL A 87 1.94 2.48 15.21
C VAL A 87 2.13 1.62 16.46
N ASP A 88 2.00 2.22 17.64
CA ASP A 88 2.17 1.51 18.91
C ASP A 88 1.01 0.54 19.13
N TYR A 89 -0.22 0.93 18.80
CA TYR A 89 -1.38 0.02 18.91
C TYR A 89 -1.31 -1.17 17.96
N CYS A 90 -0.78 -0.99 16.74
CA CYS A 90 -0.58 -2.10 15.82
C CYS A 90 0.47 -3.09 16.35
N LYS A 91 1.53 -2.57 16.98
CA LYS A 91 2.59 -3.37 17.59
C LYS A 91 2.07 -4.10 18.82
N GLU A 92 1.37 -3.41 19.71
CA GLU A 92 0.72 -3.96 20.91
C GLU A 92 -0.18 -5.14 20.52
N ALA A 93 -1.08 -4.95 19.55
CA ALA A 93 -1.95 -6.02 19.07
C ALA A 93 -1.13 -7.21 18.53
N SER A 94 -0.09 -6.95 17.75
CA SER A 94 0.71 -8.01 17.13
C SER A 94 1.59 -8.77 18.12
N ASP A 95 2.11 -8.10 19.15
CA ASP A 95 2.91 -8.70 20.21
C ASP A 95 2.08 -9.70 21.03
N VAL A 96 0.80 -9.41 21.30
CA VAL A 96 -0.13 -10.34 21.99
C VAL A 96 -0.27 -11.67 21.25
N PHE A 97 -0.21 -11.65 19.92
CA PHE A 97 -0.32 -12.86 19.09
C PHE A 97 1.05 -13.44 18.68
N GLY A 98 2.17 -12.91 19.19
CA GLY A 98 3.51 -13.38 18.84
C GLY A 98 3.86 -13.17 17.36
N LEU A 99 3.25 -12.17 16.72
CA LEU A 99 3.36 -11.92 15.28
C LEU A 99 4.43 -10.89 14.93
N ARG A 100 5.35 -10.53 15.82
CA ARG A 100 6.47 -9.62 15.49
C ARG A 100 7.77 -10.41 15.37
N THR A 101 8.36 -10.36 14.18
CA THR A 101 9.59 -11.07 13.81
C THR A 101 10.56 -10.07 13.20
N VAL A 102 11.86 -10.30 13.35
CA VAL A 102 12.90 -9.40 12.80
C VAL A 102 13.30 -9.73 11.36
N ASN A 103 12.86 -10.88 10.85
CA ASN A 103 13.30 -11.43 9.56
C ASN A 103 12.28 -11.23 8.43
N ASP A 104 11.14 -10.61 8.72
CA ASP A 104 10.05 -10.40 7.76
C ASP A 104 9.72 -8.91 7.68
N ILE A 105 9.27 -8.47 6.50
CA ILE A 105 8.54 -7.20 6.41
C ILE A 105 7.08 -7.47 6.74
N VAL A 106 6.51 -6.63 7.60
CA VAL A 106 5.10 -6.73 7.98
C VAL A 106 4.34 -5.52 7.46
N ILE A 107 3.30 -5.77 6.68
CA ILE A 107 2.34 -4.74 6.28
C ILE A 107 1.11 -4.88 7.18
N TYR A 108 0.91 -3.87 8.02
CA TYR A 108 -0.27 -3.73 8.84
C TYR A 108 -1.35 -2.97 8.08
N PHE A 109 -2.49 -3.62 7.89
CA PHE A 109 -3.73 -2.94 7.58
C PHE A 109 -4.59 -2.88 8.85
N PHE A 110 -5.15 -1.72 9.16
CA PHE A 110 -5.95 -1.58 10.38
C PHE A 110 -7.21 -0.76 10.13
N GLU A 111 -8.33 -1.22 10.69
CA GLU A 111 -9.63 -0.58 10.54
C GLU A 111 -9.70 0.74 11.33
N SER A 112 -9.24 1.84 10.73
CA SER A 112 -9.23 3.16 11.36
C SER A 112 -10.16 4.19 10.73
N TYR A 113 -10.68 3.97 9.53
CA TYR A 113 -11.46 5.01 8.84
C TYR A 113 -12.90 5.10 9.35
N SER A 114 -13.47 6.30 9.39
CA SER A 114 -14.90 6.48 9.65
C SER A 114 -15.57 7.20 8.49
N ILE A 115 -16.88 6.99 8.37
CA ILE A 115 -17.74 7.70 7.43
C ILE A 115 -18.79 8.41 8.27
N LEU A 116 -18.70 9.73 8.38
CA LEU A 116 -19.62 10.54 9.17
C LEU A 116 -20.20 11.64 8.29
N ASN A 117 -21.54 11.69 8.17
CA ASN A 117 -22.24 12.63 7.30
C ASN A 117 -21.71 12.60 5.85
N GLY A 118 -21.43 11.39 5.39
CA GLY A 118 -20.78 11.14 4.11
C GLY A 118 -19.26 11.28 4.16
N VAL A 119 -18.66 12.17 4.94
CA VAL A 119 -17.21 12.42 4.92
C VAL A 119 -16.41 11.20 5.40
N VAL A 120 -15.46 10.75 4.57
CA VAL A 120 -14.47 9.74 4.95
C VAL A 120 -13.28 10.40 5.64
N SER A 121 -12.90 9.89 6.80
CA SER A 121 -11.71 10.29 7.56
C SER A 121 -10.88 9.07 7.97
N GLY A 122 -9.75 9.28 8.64
CA GLY A 122 -8.93 8.18 9.17
C GLY A 122 -8.04 7.48 8.14
N GLY A 123 -7.72 8.13 7.02
CA GLY A 123 -6.72 7.67 6.03
C GLY A 123 -5.27 7.78 6.54
N THR A 124 -4.98 7.17 7.69
CA THR A 124 -3.68 7.17 8.34
C THR A 124 -2.69 6.24 7.63
N ARG A 125 -1.41 6.63 7.62
CA ARG A 125 -0.32 5.85 7.03
C ARG A 125 1.03 6.20 7.63
N GLY A 126 1.96 5.25 7.60
CA GLY A 126 3.37 5.45 7.90
C GLY A 126 4.19 4.18 7.72
N GLY A 127 5.40 4.31 7.21
CA GLY A 127 6.37 3.23 7.03
C GLY A 127 7.62 3.46 7.86
N ARG A 128 8.21 2.38 8.38
CA ARG A 128 9.44 2.43 9.15
C ARG A 128 10.40 1.36 8.68
N ALA A 129 11.59 1.77 8.26
CA ALA A 129 12.71 0.86 8.04
C ALA A 129 13.11 0.19 9.37
N ALA A 130 13.70 -1.00 9.28
CA ALA A 130 14.33 -1.61 10.44
C ALA A 130 15.53 -0.78 10.92
N LYS A 131 15.76 -0.74 12.24
CA LYS A 131 16.93 -0.06 12.82
C LYS A 131 18.26 -0.77 12.51
N LYS A 132 18.21 -2.05 12.15
CA LYS A 132 19.39 -2.87 11.86
C LYS A 132 19.36 -3.29 10.39
N ARG A 133 20.52 -3.23 9.73
CA ARG A 133 20.69 -3.72 8.36
C ARG A 133 20.36 -5.22 8.31
N GLY A 134 19.55 -5.62 7.32
CA GLY A 134 19.13 -7.01 7.13
C GLY A 134 17.93 -7.44 7.97
N SER A 135 17.37 -6.55 8.79
CA SER A 135 16.08 -6.77 9.47
C SER A 135 14.92 -6.21 8.65
N GLY A 136 13.74 -6.80 8.78
CA GLY A 136 12.54 -6.33 8.08
C GLY A 136 11.90 -5.09 8.71
N GLY A 137 11.37 -4.22 7.87
CA GLY A 137 10.62 -3.03 8.25
C GLY A 137 9.12 -3.29 8.48
N GLU A 138 8.41 -2.25 8.87
CA GLU A 138 6.97 -2.31 9.15
C GLU A 138 6.25 -1.16 8.44
N ALA A 139 5.22 -1.49 7.66
CA ALA A 139 4.31 -0.52 7.03
C ALA A 139 2.98 -0.54 7.75
N PHE A 140 2.44 0.63 8.05
CA PHE A 140 1.18 0.81 8.77
C PHE A 140 0.23 1.62 7.90
N ILE A 141 -0.85 1.00 7.46
CA ILE A 141 -1.74 1.58 6.45
C ILE A 141 -3.19 1.40 6.93
N SER A 142 -3.98 2.48 6.90
CA SER A 142 -5.43 2.37 7.13
C SER A 142 -6.06 1.39 6.13
N SER A 143 -6.96 0.52 6.62
CA SER A 143 -7.75 -0.43 5.81
C SER A 143 -8.50 0.25 4.66
N LEU A 144 -8.76 1.55 4.78
CA LEU A 144 -9.35 2.37 3.73
C LEU A 144 -8.57 2.29 2.41
N ASN A 145 -7.23 2.32 2.47
CA ASN A 145 -6.41 2.19 1.27
C ASN A 145 -6.54 0.78 0.67
N LEU A 146 -6.69 -0.25 1.50
CA LEU A 146 -6.92 -1.60 1.00
C LEU A 146 -8.31 -1.73 0.34
N LYS A 147 -9.34 -1.10 0.92
CA LYS A 147 -10.69 -1.05 0.36
C LYS A 147 -10.75 -0.30 -0.97
N THR A 148 -9.96 0.75 -1.14
CA THR A 148 -9.93 1.53 -2.38
C THR A 148 -8.96 0.98 -3.43
N ALA A 149 -7.97 0.15 -3.05
CA ALA A 149 -7.04 -0.52 -3.95
C ALA A 149 -7.69 -1.69 -4.74
N SER A 150 -8.73 -1.38 -5.51
CA SER A 150 -9.48 -2.31 -6.34
C SER A 150 -8.93 -2.37 -7.78
N ARG A 151 -8.67 -3.59 -8.29
CA ARG A 151 -8.33 -3.85 -9.69
C ARG A 151 -9.44 -3.38 -10.64
N GLU A 152 -10.71 -3.61 -10.25
CA GLU A 152 -11.88 -3.19 -11.01
C GLU A 152 -11.96 -1.66 -11.17
N TRP A 153 -11.48 -0.93 -10.16
CA TRP A 153 -11.49 0.52 -10.19
C TRP A 153 -10.35 1.09 -11.02
N ILE A 154 -9.16 0.47 -11.04
CA ILE A 154 -8.00 0.96 -11.83
C ILE A 154 -8.36 1.25 -13.29
N THR A 155 -9.21 0.41 -13.89
CA THR A 155 -9.64 0.56 -15.29
C THR A 155 -10.84 1.49 -15.46
N SER A 156 -11.37 2.06 -14.38
CA SER A 156 -12.59 2.86 -14.38
C SER A 156 -12.32 4.36 -14.47
N ASP A 157 -12.93 5.01 -15.46
CA ASP A 157 -13.01 6.46 -15.56
C ASP A 157 -14.30 7.06 -14.98
N ILE A 158 -15.07 6.24 -14.26
CA ILE A 158 -16.25 6.71 -13.53
C ILE A 158 -15.80 7.78 -12.54
N ARG A 159 -16.42 8.95 -12.64
CA ARG A 159 -16.27 10.00 -11.66
C ARG A 159 -17.00 9.62 -10.38
N TYR A 160 -16.31 9.63 -9.26
CA TYR A 160 -16.89 9.66 -7.93
C TYR A 160 -16.88 11.13 -7.48
N ASP A 161 -18.03 11.78 -7.48
CA ASP A 161 -18.21 13.17 -7.01
C ASP A 161 -18.09 13.27 -5.48
N GLY A 162 -17.03 12.66 -4.92
CA GLY A 162 -17.00 12.26 -3.53
C GLY A 162 -18.17 11.33 -3.17
N GLN A 163 -18.56 10.43 -4.06
CA GLN A 163 -19.63 9.45 -3.84
C GLN A 163 -19.12 8.05 -4.16
N ILE A 164 -18.77 7.26 -3.14
CA ILE A 164 -18.59 5.82 -3.28
C ILE A 164 -19.89 5.21 -2.78
N ARG A 165 -20.76 4.78 -3.71
CA ARG A 165 -22.14 4.38 -3.38
C ARG A 165 -22.26 3.08 -2.56
N ASP A 166 -21.17 2.34 -2.38
CA ASP A 166 -21.12 1.11 -1.57
C ASP A 166 -20.28 1.24 -0.28
N LEU A 167 -19.90 2.47 0.10
CA LEU A 167 -19.30 2.78 1.41
C LEU A 167 -20.26 3.71 2.16
N GLN A 168 -21.44 3.20 2.55
CA GLN A 168 -22.57 3.89 3.21
C GLN A 168 -22.37 5.39 3.56
N GLY A 169 -22.47 6.26 2.54
CA GLY A 169 -22.39 7.72 2.68
C GLY A 169 -21.60 8.38 1.55
N ARG A 170 -21.80 9.69 1.29
CA ARG A 170 -21.09 10.46 0.24
C ARG A 170 -19.71 10.94 0.70
N PRO A 171 -18.58 10.24 0.41
CA PRO A 171 -17.28 10.61 0.93
C PRO A 171 -16.55 11.64 0.11
N LYS A 172 -16.47 12.85 0.65
CA LYS A 172 -15.61 13.91 0.14
C LYS A 172 -14.16 13.64 0.53
N TRP A 173 -13.39 13.09 -0.41
CA TRP A 173 -11.93 13.01 -0.32
C TRP A 173 -11.33 14.39 -0.62
N ASP A 174 -10.20 14.72 0.02
CA ASP A 174 -9.46 15.94 -0.28
C ASP A 174 -9.11 15.97 -1.78
N LYS A 175 -9.48 17.05 -2.48
CA LYS A 175 -9.54 17.17 -3.97
C LYS A 175 -8.18 17.06 -4.68
N ARG A 176 -7.13 16.60 -4.01
CA ARG A 176 -5.74 16.77 -4.45
C ARG A 176 -5.26 15.78 -5.51
N VAL A 177 -6.01 14.73 -5.85
CA VAL A 177 -5.54 13.69 -6.79
C VAL A 177 -6.43 13.59 -8.03
N SER A 178 -7.72 13.32 -7.88
CA SER A 178 -8.71 13.24 -8.97
C SER A 178 -10.11 12.98 -8.42
N ASP A 179 -11.13 13.12 -9.25
CA ASP A 179 -12.52 12.70 -9.00
C ASP A 179 -12.85 11.36 -9.64
N ARG A 180 -11.89 10.56 -10.14
CA ARG A 180 -12.14 9.25 -10.78
C ARG A 180 -11.78 8.06 -9.91
N LEU A 181 -12.60 7.00 -9.97
CA LEU A 181 -12.39 5.77 -9.18
C LEU A 181 -11.02 5.13 -9.44
N GLY A 182 -10.57 5.09 -10.69
CA GLY A 182 -9.25 4.53 -11.01
C GLY A 182 -8.09 5.33 -10.44
N ASP A 183 -8.22 6.64 -10.33
CA ASP A 183 -7.16 7.48 -9.76
C ASP A 183 -7.14 7.35 -8.23
N LEU A 184 -8.31 7.21 -7.60
CA LEU A 184 -8.42 6.87 -6.18
C LEU A 184 -7.78 5.52 -5.88
N SER A 185 -8.08 4.49 -6.69
CA SER A 185 -7.49 3.16 -6.55
C SER A 185 -5.98 3.20 -6.78
N GLY A 186 -5.52 3.82 -7.86
CA GLY A 186 -4.09 3.98 -8.13
C GLY A 186 -3.36 4.71 -7.00
N GLY A 187 -3.95 5.77 -6.45
CA GLY A 187 -3.40 6.45 -5.27
C GLY A 187 -3.25 5.53 -4.05
N ALA A 188 -4.18 4.58 -3.85
CA ALA A 188 -4.15 3.63 -2.75
C ALA A 188 -3.08 2.53 -2.94
N TYR A 189 -2.92 2.02 -4.17
CA TYR A 189 -1.78 1.18 -4.55
C TYR A 189 -0.46 1.91 -4.27
N GLY A 190 -0.36 3.17 -4.72
CA GLY A 190 0.85 3.96 -4.54
C GLY A 190 1.16 4.27 -3.08
N ILE A 191 0.16 4.62 -2.26
CA ILE A 191 0.36 4.80 -0.81
C ILE A 191 0.97 3.55 -0.21
N THR A 192 0.42 2.38 -0.53
CA THR A 192 0.96 1.10 -0.03
C THR A 192 2.40 0.90 -0.48
N ALA A 193 2.69 1.13 -1.77
CA ALA A 193 4.04 1.01 -2.32
C ALA A 193 5.03 1.99 -1.68
N HIS A 194 4.61 3.22 -1.37
CA HIS A 194 5.43 4.26 -0.74
C HIS A 194 5.83 3.85 0.69
N GLU A 195 4.86 3.48 1.52
CA GLU A 195 5.15 3.06 2.90
C GLU A 195 5.94 1.74 2.93
N PHE A 196 5.68 0.85 1.98
CA PHE A 196 6.45 -0.37 1.80
C PHE A 196 7.90 -0.09 1.36
N GLY A 197 8.11 0.91 0.48
CA GLY A 197 9.45 1.37 0.10
C GLY A 197 10.29 1.79 1.31
N HIS A 198 9.68 2.51 2.27
CA HIS A 198 10.35 2.83 3.54
C HIS A 198 10.76 1.59 4.33
N CYS A 199 9.98 0.51 4.31
CA CYS A 199 10.34 -0.75 4.98
C CYS A 199 11.60 -1.39 4.40
N LEU A 200 11.85 -1.15 3.11
CA LEU A 200 13.02 -1.61 2.36
C LEU A 200 14.21 -0.66 2.46
N GLY A 201 14.12 0.40 3.27
CA GLY A 201 15.20 1.36 3.50
C GLY A 201 15.21 2.54 2.53
N ALA A 202 14.23 2.63 1.61
CA ALA A 202 14.10 3.80 0.75
C ALA A 202 13.76 5.04 1.59
N GLN A 203 14.42 6.16 1.27
CA GLN A 203 14.16 7.46 1.88
C GLN A 203 13.28 8.29 0.95
N HIS A 204 12.70 9.37 1.48
CA HIS A 204 12.04 10.34 0.61
C HIS A 204 13.01 10.87 -0.45
N ASP A 205 12.55 10.95 -1.70
CA ASP A 205 13.33 11.46 -2.83
C ASP A 205 12.61 12.61 -3.52
N ARG A 206 13.06 13.83 -3.24
CA ARG A 206 12.49 15.09 -3.75
C ARG A 206 13.27 15.67 -4.93
N SER A 207 14.10 14.85 -5.58
CA SER A 207 14.96 15.31 -6.69
C SER A 207 14.19 15.64 -7.97
N ASP A 208 12.97 15.11 -8.14
CA ASP A 208 12.12 15.34 -9.31
C ASP A 208 10.68 15.64 -8.88
N ASP A 209 10.17 16.79 -9.33
CA ASP A 209 8.92 17.43 -8.90
C ASP A 209 7.67 16.65 -9.36
N LYS A 210 7.41 15.51 -8.70
CA LYS A 210 6.10 14.86 -8.49
C LYS A 210 5.82 13.52 -9.16
N LYS A 211 6.79 12.84 -9.76
CA LYS A 211 6.58 11.48 -10.33
C LYS A 211 7.21 10.33 -9.53
N LEU A 212 8.10 10.64 -8.59
CA LEU A 212 8.82 9.62 -7.83
C LEU A 212 7.95 8.98 -6.74
N LEU A 213 8.03 7.66 -6.63
CA LEU A 213 7.34 6.85 -5.62
C LEU A 213 7.58 7.41 -4.22
N MET A 214 8.84 7.70 -3.89
CA MET A 214 9.25 8.20 -2.58
C MET A 214 9.09 9.71 -2.40
N ASP A 215 8.27 10.37 -3.22
CA ASP A 215 7.77 11.72 -2.95
C ASP A 215 6.26 11.76 -3.22
N SER A 216 5.81 12.46 -4.25
CA SER A 216 4.40 12.67 -4.53
C SER A 216 3.87 11.86 -5.70
N GLY A 217 4.76 11.12 -6.37
CA GLY A 217 4.48 10.27 -7.52
C GLY A 217 3.57 9.08 -7.23
N TYR A 218 3.55 8.59 -6.00
CA TYR A 218 2.67 7.51 -5.59
C TYR A 218 1.19 7.79 -5.88
N ARG A 219 0.79 9.07 -5.93
CA ARG A 219 -0.59 9.49 -6.27
C ARG A 219 -0.98 9.12 -7.69
N PHE A 220 -0.02 8.85 -8.56
CA PHE A 220 -0.21 8.63 -10.00
C PHE A 220 0.08 7.19 -10.43
N MET A 221 0.04 6.24 -9.50
CA MET A 221 0.33 4.84 -9.81
C MET A 221 -0.69 4.21 -10.79
N ARG A 222 -1.90 4.78 -10.93
CA ARG A 222 -2.82 4.39 -12.02
C ARG A 222 -2.16 4.53 -13.40
N GLY A 223 -1.38 5.59 -13.62
CA GLY A 223 -0.69 5.81 -14.89
C GLY A 223 0.43 4.80 -15.16
N THR A 224 0.88 4.07 -14.14
CA THR A 224 1.81 2.95 -14.30
C THR A 224 1.07 1.69 -14.79
N PHE A 225 -0.12 1.40 -14.26
CA PHE A 225 -0.93 0.26 -14.69
C PHE A 225 -1.62 0.49 -16.05
N ARG A 226 -2.22 1.68 -16.22
CA ARG A 226 -3.06 2.10 -17.36
C ARG A 226 -2.58 3.44 -17.93
N PRO A 227 -1.40 3.47 -18.57
CA PRO A 227 -0.90 4.69 -19.21
C PRO A 227 -1.84 5.19 -20.32
N ASP A 228 -2.56 4.28 -20.98
CA ASP A 228 -3.56 4.56 -22.02
C ASP A 228 -4.75 5.39 -21.50
N LEU A 229 -5.23 5.10 -20.28
CA LEU A 229 -6.37 5.81 -19.67
C LEU A 229 -5.96 7.17 -19.08
N THR A 230 -4.71 7.31 -18.66
CA THR A 230 -4.24 8.53 -17.98
C THR A 230 -3.67 9.56 -18.95
N ALA A 231 -3.05 9.14 -20.05
CA ALA A 231 -2.45 10.04 -21.04
C ALA A 231 -3.48 10.95 -21.72
N THR A 232 -4.69 10.45 -21.97
CA THR A 232 -5.78 11.21 -22.60
C THR A 232 -6.37 12.26 -21.65
N VAL A 233 -6.44 11.93 -20.36
CA VAL A 233 -7.01 12.79 -19.33
C VAL A 233 -6.02 13.83 -18.82
N TYR A 234 -4.73 13.47 -18.73
CA TYR A 234 -3.67 14.31 -18.20
C TYR A 234 -2.54 14.53 -19.23
N PRO A 235 -2.81 15.19 -20.37
CA PRO A 235 -1.88 15.22 -21.51
C PRO A 235 -0.56 15.98 -21.24
N LYS A 236 -0.56 16.97 -20.34
CA LYS A 236 0.67 17.67 -19.93
C LYS A 236 1.47 16.94 -18.86
N ALA A 237 0.93 15.84 -18.35
CA ALA A 237 1.49 15.11 -17.23
C ALA A 237 0.99 13.66 -17.32
N ALA A 238 1.54 12.89 -18.27
CA ALA A 238 1.46 11.43 -18.28
C ALA A 238 2.17 10.91 -17.01
N ARG A 239 1.55 11.19 -15.86
CA ARG A 239 2.07 10.96 -14.53
C ARG A 239 1.88 9.49 -14.29
N ARG A 240 2.95 8.74 -14.49
CA ARG A 240 3.11 7.42 -13.90
C ARG A 240 3.94 7.58 -12.62
N CYS A 241 3.73 6.67 -11.69
CA CYS A 241 4.61 6.54 -10.54
C CYS A 241 5.90 5.84 -10.99
N GLU A 242 7.06 6.40 -10.64
CA GLU A 242 8.37 5.86 -10.97
C GLU A 242 9.22 5.63 -9.73
N VAL A 243 10.05 4.59 -9.76
CA VAL A 243 11.16 4.42 -8.83
C VAL A 243 12.34 5.27 -9.32
N SER A 244 12.99 5.98 -8.40
CA SER A 244 14.22 6.72 -8.70
C SER A 244 15.46 5.83 -8.57
N ILE A 245 16.60 6.27 -9.13
CA ILE A 245 17.87 5.53 -8.98
C ILE A 245 18.24 5.35 -7.50
N PRO A 246 18.23 6.38 -6.62
CA PRO A 246 18.55 6.20 -5.20
C PRO A 246 17.60 5.21 -4.49
N THR A 247 16.31 5.22 -4.88
CA THR A 247 15.34 4.25 -4.36
C THR A 247 15.69 2.85 -4.83
N ALA A 248 15.90 2.63 -6.14
CA ALA A 248 16.25 1.33 -6.69
C ALA A 248 17.54 0.75 -6.06
N GLU A 249 18.55 1.58 -5.84
CA GLU A 249 19.76 1.18 -5.13
C GLU A 249 19.48 0.74 -3.68
N ALA A 250 18.58 1.42 -2.98
CA ALA A 250 18.17 1.02 -1.62
C ALA A 250 17.44 -0.33 -1.64
N LEU A 251 16.56 -0.54 -2.61
CA LEU A 251 15.85 -1.80 -2.81
C LEU A 251 16.83 -2.94 -3.15
N ASP A 252 17.76 -2.73 -4.07
CA ASP A 252 18.75 -3.73 -4.50
C ASP A 252 19.68 -4.18 -3.37
N ARG A 253 20.02 -3.27 -2.44
CA ARG A 253 20.80 -3.60 -1.25
C ARG A 253 20.00 -4.32 -0.16
N SER A 254 18.68 -4.40 -0.29
CA SER A 254 17.81 -5.07 0.67
C SER A 254 17.79 -6.57 0.41
N GLY A 255 18.05 -7.38 1.45
CA GLY A 255 17.91 -8.84 1.36
C GLY A 255 16.47 -9.31 1.07
N PHE A 256 15.50 -8.41 1.16
CA PHE A 256 14.09 -8.66 0.83
C PHE A 256 13.79 -8.54 -0.67
N PHE A 257 14.75 -8.12 -1.51
CA PHE A 257 14.52 -7.80 -2.91
C PHE A 257 15.47 -8.59 -3.82
N ASP A 258 14.92 -9.40 -4.72
CA ASP A 258 15.72 -10.32 -5.54
C ASP A 258 14.94 -10.73 -6.80
N PHE A 259 15.55 -11.53 -7.68
CA PHE A 259 14.86 -12.17 -8.79
C PHE A 259 13.82 -13.16 -8.26
N ARG A 260 12.54 -12.93 -8.60
CA ARG A 260 11.43 -13.77 -8.18
C ARG A 260 10.64 -14.26 -9.39
N GLU A 261 10.12 -15.47 -9.28
CA GLU A 261 9.06 -15.93 -10.16
C GLU A 261 7.77 -15.17 -9.82
N LEU A 262 7.21 -14.51 -10.81
CA LEU A 262 6.01 -13.70 -10.67
C LEU A 262 4.80 -14.47 -11.18
N LYS A 263 3.67 -14.37 -10.47
CA LYS A 263 2.39 -14.84 -11.01
C LYS A 263 2.03 -14.05 -12.27
N GLN A 264 1.18 -14.63 -13.10
CA GLN A 264 0.69 -13.97 -14.31
C GLN A 264 0.16 -12.56 -13.99
N ARG A 265 0.50 -11.58 -14.83
CA ARG A 265 -0.03 -10.22 -14.70
C ARG A 265 -1.55 -10.25 -14.72
N SER A 266 -2.15 -9.49 -13.80
CA SER A 266 -3.58 -9.25 -13.83
C SER A 266 -3.96 -8.39 -15.05
N ALA A 267 -5.25 -8.38 -15.37
CA ALA A 267 -5.78 -7.63 -16.51
C ALA A 267 -5.57 -6.11 -16.40
N VAL A 268 -5.29 -5.57 -15.20
CA VAL A 268 -5.07 -4.13 -15.00
C VAL A 268 -3.82 -3.61 -15.71
N TRP A 269 -2.90 -4.51 -16.08
CA TRP A 269 -1.67 -4.22 -16.81
C TRP A 269 -1.82 -4.31 -18.33
N GLN A 270 -2.94 -4.84 -18.82
CA GLN A 270 -3.18 -5.03 -20.24
C GLN A 270 -3.69 -3.72 -20.85
N ARG A 271 -3.09 -3.31 -21.97
CA ARG A 271 -3.62 -2.24 -22.80
C ARG A 271 -4.78 -2.82 -23.60
N THR A 272 -5.96 -2.21 -23.46
CA THR A 272 -7.13 -2.50 -24.30
C THR A 272 -7.09 -1.65 -25.55
#